data_AF-A0A0K8W7S5-F1
#
_entry.id   AF-A0A0K8W7S5-F1
#
_cell.length_a   1.000
_cell.length_b   1.000
_cell.length_c   1.000
_cell.angle_alpha   90.00
_cell.angle_beta   90.00
_cell.angle_gamma   90.00
#
_symmetry.space_group_name_H-M   'P 1'
#
loop_
_entity.id
_entity.type
_entity.pdbx_description
1 polymer ?
#
loop_
_entity_poly.entity_id
_entity_poly.type
_entity_poly.pdbx_seq_one_letter_code
_entity_poly.pdbx_strand_id
1 'polypeptide(L)'
;GTTSIIVAARFVECVEKLVIWGAPAYLNAEDEKIMRVLRDVQKWSQRNREAMEKVYGVEGFPKLWSAWVDAKLAIYKERKGDFCCTEVSQIKAPTFLLHGKKDPMISA
;
A
#
# COMPACT_ATOMS: atom_id res chain seq x y z
N GLY A 1 -1.84 -2.92 -6.38
CA GLY A 1 -2.81 -1.84 -6.12
C GLY A 1 -2.31 -0.51 -6.64
N THR A 2 -1.76 0.34 -5.77
CA THR A 2 -1.30 1.71 -6.09
C THR A 2 -0.36 1.78 -7.29
N THR A 3 0.60 0.85 -7.41
CA THR A 3 1.46 0.75 -8.61
C THR A 3 0.66 0.56 -9.90
N SER A 4 -0.38 -0.27 -9.87
CA SER A 4 -1.24 -0.53 -11.02
C SER A 4 -2.06 0.69 -11.43
N ILE A 5 -2.50 1.52 -10.46
CA ILE A 5 -3.13 2.83 -10.73
C ILE A 5 -2.15 3.71 -11.50
N ILE A 6 -0.91 3.83 -11.02
CA ILE A 6 0.12 4.65 -11.65
C ILE A 6 0.42 4.16 -13.08
N VAL A 7 0.53 2.85 -13.27
CA VAL A 7 0.77 2.26 -14.60
C VAL A 7 -0.41 2.50 -15.54
N ALA A 8 -1.63 2.23 -15.09
CA ALA A 8 -2.84 2.41 -15.90
C ALA A 8 -3.10 3.88 -16.29
N ALA A 9 -2.64 4.82 -15.47
CA ALA A 9 -2.71 6.25 -15.74
C ALA A 9 -1.60 6.75 -16.68
N ARG A 10 -0.37 6.26 -16.51
CA ARG A 10 0.80 6.75 -17.28
C ARG A 10 0.98 6.05 -18.62
N PHE A 11 0.46 4.82 -18.74
CA PHE A 11 0.56 3.99 -19.94
C PHE A 11 -0.84 3.54 -20.38
N VAL A 12 -1.72 4.52 -20.61
CA VAL A 12 -3.16 4.32 -20.85
C VAL A 12 -3.47 3.36 -22.00
N GLU A 13 -2.62 3.33 -23.03
CA GLU A 13 -2.79 2.45 -24.20
C GLU A 13 -2.30 1.02 -23.94
N CYS A 14 -1.64 0.77 -22.80
CA CYS A 14 -1.04 -0.52 -22.46
C CYS A 14 -1.85 -1.32 -21.42
N VAL A 15 -2.93 -0.75 -20.89
CA VAL A 15 -3.78 -1.40 -19.88
C VAL A 15 -5.19 -1.53 -20.41
N GLU A 16 -5.59 -2.75 -20.78
CA GLU A 16 -6.93 -3.03 -21.30
C GLU A 16 -7.99 -2.92 -20.19
N LYS A 17 -7.72 -3.49 -19.02
CA LYS A 17 -8.64 -3.52 -17.86
C LYS A 17 -7.83 -3.44 -16.57
N LEU A 18 -8.41 -2.85 -15.54
CA LEU A 18 -7.80 -2.72 -14.23
C LEU A 18 -8.70 -3.37 -13.16
N VAL A 19 -8.14 -4.29 -12.38
CA VAL A 19 -8.80 -4.85 -11.19
C VAL A 19 -7.92 -4.56 -9.99
N ILE A 20 -8.44 -3.83 -9.01
CA ILE A 20 -7.68 -3.47 -7.81
C ILE A 20 -8.48 -3.69 -6.52
N TRP A 21 -7.75 -4.07 -5.49
CA TRP A 21 -8.21 -4.16 -4.11
C TRP A 21 -7.09 -3.70 -3.18
N GLY A 22 -7.43 -3.22 -1.98
CA GLY A 22 -6.46 -2.80 -0.97
C GLY A 22 -5.43 -1.79 -1.49
N ALA A 23 -5.89 -0.84 -2.33
CA ALA A 23 -5.02 0.02 -3.14
C ALA A 23 -5.31 1.50 -2.85
N PRO A 24 -4.79 2.06 -1.74
CA PRO A 24 -5.03 3.47 -1.42
C PRO A 24 -4.30 4.38 -2.41
N ALA A 25 -5.01 5.42 -2.88
CA ALA A 25 -4.40 6.50 -3.66
C ALA A 25 -3.73 7.55 -2.77
N TYR A 26 -4.09 7.59 -1.49
CA TYR A 26 -3.47 8.44 -0.47
C TYR A 26 -3.51 7.79 0.92
N LEU A 27 -2.69 8.29 1.85
CA LEU A 27 -2.75 7.95 3.28
C LEU A 27 -3.53 9.01 4.05
N ASN A 28 -4.47 8.58 4.89
CA ASN A 28 -5.12 9.42 5.87
C ASN A 28 -4.46 9.30 7.27
N ALA A 29 -5.00 10.02 8.26
CA ALA A 29 -4.46 10.01 9.62
C ALA A 29 -4.66 8.68 10.37
N GLU A 30 -5.65 7.87 9.98
CA GLU A 30 -5.88 6.54 10.54
C GLU A 30 -4.87 5.54 9.97
N ASP A 31 -4.63 5.57 8.66
CA ASP A 31 -3.61 4.76 8.00
C ASP A 31 -2.21 5.02 8.60
N GLU A 32 -1.90 6.29 8.86
CA GLU A 32 -0.65 6.72 9.49
C GLU A 32 -0.43 6.05 10.86
N LYS A 33 -1.48 6.04 11.70
CA LYS A 33 -1.46 5.38 13.01
C LYS A 33 -1.26 3.88 12.87
N ILE A 34 -1.96 3.24 11.93
CA ILE A 34 -1.82 1.82 11.64
C ILE A 34 -0.38 1.50 11.22
N MET A 35 0.22 2.30 10.33
CA MET A 35 1.61 2.12 9.90
C MET A 35 2.61 2.20 11.07
N ARG A 36 2.38 3.08 12.05
CA ARG A 36 3.23 3.16 13.25
C ARG A 36 3.10 1.92 14.13
N VAL A 37 1.88 1.42 14.33
CA VAL A 37 1.63 0.20 15.11
C VAL A 37 2.29 -1.01 14.45
N LEU A 38 2.21 -1.11 13.13
CA LEU A 38 2.73 -2.24 12.36
C LEU A 38 4.25 -2.22 12.15
N ARG A 39 4.95 -1.14 12.51
CA ARG A 39 6.41 -1.03 12.35
C ARG A 39 7.15 -2.18 13.03
N ASP A 40 6.72 -2.53 14.23
CA ASP A 40 7.35 -3.59 15.01
C ASP A 40 6.82 -4.96 14.60
N VAL A 41 7.53 -5.61 13.68
CA VAL A 41 7.17 -6.93 13.16
C VAL A 41 7.22 -8.03 14.23
N GLN A 42 7.87 -7.81 15.37
CA GLN A 42 7.88 -8.78 16.46
C GLN A 42 6.53 -8.90 17.17
N LYS A 43 5.67 -7.88 17.03
CA LYS A 43 4.29 -7.89 17.56
C LYS A 43 3.28 -8.56 16.63
N TRP A 44 3.72 -8.97 15.43
CA TRP A 44 2.84 -9.63 14.47
C TRP A 44 2.52 -11.06 14.90
N SER A 45 1.45 -11.62 14.33
CA SER A 45 1.22 -13.06 14.48
C SER A 45 2.40 -13.84 13.89
N GLN A 46 2.79 -14.92 14.56
CA GLN A 46 3.88 -15.79 14.14
C GLN A 46 3.72 -16.21 12.67
N ARG A 47 2.52 -16.63 12.28
CA ARG A 47 2.19 -17.00 10.90
C ARG A 47 2.52 -15.90 9.87
N ASN A 48 2.17 -14.66 10.14
CA ASN A 48 2.41 -13.55 9.20
C ASN A 48 3.89 -13.15 9.16
N ARG A 49 4.55 -13.17 10.32
CA ARG A 49 5.99 -12.85 10.43
C ARG A 49 6.85 -13.90 9.73
N GLU A 50 6.63 -15.18 10.02
CA GLU A 50 7.39 -16.30 9.44
C GLU A 50 7.32 -16.35 7.92
N ALA A 51 6.16 -16.05 7.34
CA ALA A 51 5.99 -15.99 5.89
C ALA A 51 6.94 -14.98 5.23
N MET A 52 7.19 -13.83 5.89
CA MET A 52 8.10 -12.80 5.40
C MET A 52 9.56 -13.12 5.73
N GLU A 53 9.84 -13.64 6.92
CA GLU A 53 11.20 -14.05 7.33
C GLU A 53 11.75 -15.16 6.44
N LYS A 54 10.91 -16.07 5.93
CA LYS A 54 11.31 -17.10 4.97
C LYS A 54 11.85 -16.52 3.65
N VAL A 55 11.39 -15.33 3.26
CA VAL A 55 11.77 -14.69 1.99
C VAL A 55 12.93 -13.72 2.20
N TYR A 56 12.87 -12.89 3.24
CA TYR A 56 13.80 -11.78 3.46
C TYR A 56 14.80 -12.01 4.60
N GLY A 57 14.71 -13.16 5.28
CA GLY A 57 15.51 -13.50 6.46
C GLY A 57 15.02 -12.84 7.74
N VAL A 58 15.30 -13.48 8.89
CA VAL A 58 14.91 -13.01 10.22
C VAL A 58 15.50 -11.63 10.54
N GLU A 59 16.73 -11.36 10.09
CA GLU A 59 17.38 -10.06 10.29
C GLU A 59 17.05 -9.03 9.21
N GLY A 60 16.77 -9.48 7.97
CA GLY A 60 16.54 -8.61 6.82
C GLY A 60 15.12 -8.06 6.78
N PHE A 61 14.12 -8.89 7.13
CA PHE A 61 12.71 -8.49 7.09
C PHE A 61 12.40 -7.26 7.97
N PRO A 62 12.80 -7.18 9.25
CA PRO A 62 12.51 -6.01 10.08
C PRO A 62 13.11 -4.71 9.53
N LYS A 63 14.31 -4.77 8.92
CA LYS A 63 14.98 -3.61 8.31
C LYS A 63 14.24 -3.13 7.08
N LEU A 64 13.90 -4.04 6.17
CA LEU A 64 13.15 -3.73 4.95
C LEU A 64 11.77 -3.15 5.27
N TRP A 65 11.06 -3.78 6.21
CA TRP A 65 9.74 -3.33 6.62
C TRP A 65 9.79 -1.95 7.27
N SER A 66 10.76 -1.70 8.17
CA SER A 66 10.93 -0.40 8.80
C SER A 66 11.19 0.70 7.78
N ALA A 67 12.08 0.46 6.81
CA ALA A 67 12.34 1.41 5.73
C ALA A 67 11.10 1.69 4.86
N TRP A 68 10.27 0.67 4.60
CA TRP A 68 9.01 0.84 3.90
C TRP A 68 8.00 1.68 4.69
N VAL A 69 7.90 1.46 6.01
CA VAL A 69 7.08 2.29 6.90
C VAL A 69 7.59 3.74 6.92
N ASP A 70 8.91 3.95 7.00
CA ASP A 70 9.52 5.29 6.94
C ASP A 70 9.14 6.02 5.66
N ALA A 71 9.25 5.36 4.50
CA ALA A 71 8.87 5.94 3.22
C ALA A 71 7.38 6.33 3.18
N LYS A 72 6.48 5.48 3.71
CA LYS A 72 5.06 5.81 3.80
C LYS A 72 4.78 7.03 4.69
N LEU A 73 5.41 7.09 5.86
CA LEU A 73 5.23 8.22 6.77
C LEU A 73 5.83 9.52 6.21
N ALA A 74 6.93 9.43 5.46
CA ALA A 74 7.48 10.56 4.73
C ALA A 74 6.48 11.09 3.68
N ILE A 75 5.85 10.22 2.90
CA ILE A 75 4.81 10.60 1.94
C ILE A 75 3.61 11.26 2.65
N TYR A 76 3.18 10.72 3.79
CA TYR A 76 2.14 11.35 4.59
C TYR A 76 2.49 12.80 4.97
N LYS A 77 3.69 13.00 5.49
CA LYS A 77 4.17 14.31 5.95
C LYS A 77 4.42 15.30 4.80
N GLU A 78 5.15 14.88 3.79
CA GLU A 78 5.73 15.75 2.76
C GLU A 78 4.78 15.96 1.58
N ARG A 79 3.94 14.96 1.29
CA ARG A 79 3.00 14.98 0.16
C ARG A 79 1.55 14.95 0.60
N LYS A 80 1.28 15.24 1.88
CA LYS A 80 -0.06 15.18 2.49
C LYS A 80 -0.76 13.83 2.24
N GLY A 81 0.03 12.76 2.22
CA GLY A 81 -0.45 11.39 2.00
C GLY A 81 -0.63 11.01 0.53
N ASP A 82 -0.47 11.91 -0.43
CA ASP A 82 -0.73 11.61 -1.84
C ASP A 82 0.29 10.60 -2.40
N PHE A 83 -0.17 9.39 -2.72
CA PHE A 83 0.59 8.45 -3.53
C PHE A 83 0.41 8.72 -5.02
N CYS A 84 -0.85 8.79 -5.47
CA CYS A 84 -1.22 8.82 -6.87
C CYS A 84 -2.62 9.40 -7.15
N CYS A 85 -3.09 10.37 -6.35
CA CYS A 85 -4.41 10.99 -6.54
C CYS A 85 -4.58 11.61 -7.93
N THR A 86 -3.51 12.17 -8.48
CA THR A 86 -3.52 12.72 -9.85
C THR A 86 -3.74 11.60 -10.86
N GLU A 87 -2.99 10.50 -10.76
CA GLU A 87 -3.10 9.35 -11.65
C GLU A 87 -4.49 8.68 -11.62
N VAL A 88 -5.18 8.65 -10.47
CA VAL A 88 -6.56 8.12 -10.40
C VAL A 88 -7.47 8.80 -11.44
N SER A 89 -7.34 10.11 -11.65
CA SER A 89 -8.15 10.85 -12.63
C SER A 89 -7.75 10.61 -14.10
N GLN A 90 -6.61 9.97 -14.34
CA GLN A 90 -6.04 9.75 -15.67
C GLN A 90 -6.25 8.32 -16.21
N ILE A 91 -6.79 7.41 -15.38
CA ILE A 91 -7.07 6.04 -15.82
C ILE A 91 -8.15 6.05 -16.91
N LYS A 92 -7.84 5.43 -18.06
CA LYS A 92 -8.82 5.19 -19.14
C LYS A 92 -9.41 3.77 -19.14
N ALA A 93 -8.67 2.81 -18.59
CA ALA A 93 -9.08 1.41 -18.58
C ALA A 93 -10.36 1.22 -17.73
N PRO A 94 -11.34 0.42 -18.20
CA PRO A 94 -12.42 -0.05 -17.36
C PRO A 94 -11.87 -0.65 -16.07
N THR A 95 -12.33 -0.12 -14.93
CA THR A 95 -11.76 -0.42 -13.62
C THR A 95 -12.79 -1.09 -12.72
N PHE A 96 -12.45 -2.27 -12.20
CA PHE A 96 -13.19 -2.94 -11.14
C PHE A 96 -12.49 -2.73 -9.79
N LEU A 97 -13.21 -2.12 -8.85
CA LEU A 97 -12.75 -1.86 -7.49
C LEU A 97 -13.37 -2.89 -6.55
N LEU A 98 -12.53 -3.68 -5.90
CA LEU A 98 -12.95 -4.62 -4.86
C LEU A 98 -12.48 -4.12 -3.50
N HIS A 99 -13.39 -4.03 -2.54
CA HIS A 99 -13.06 -3.73 -1.16
C HIS A 99 -13.78 -4.69 -0.21
N GLY A 100 -13.06 -5.25 0.74
CA GLY A 100 -13.64 -6.10 1.77
C GLY A 100 -14.14 -5.26 2.92
N LYS A 101 -15.45 -5.31 3.23
CA LYS A 101 -16.06 -4.55 4.33
C LYS A 101 -15.39 -4.73 5.72
N LYS A 102 -14.59 -5.79 5.89
CA LYS A 102 -13.88 -6.11 7.14
C LYS A 102 -12.36 -5.99 7.01
N ASP A 103 -11.86 -5.24 6.03
CA ASP A 103 -10.42 -5.02 5.87
C ASP A 103 -9.88 -4.23 7.09
N PRO A 104 -8.96 -4.81 7.90
CA PRO A 104 -8.44 -4.14 9.09
C PRO A 104 -7.27 -3.19 8.79
N MET A 105 -6.82 -3.12 7.54
CA MET A 105 -5.61 -2.42 7.13
C MET A 105 -5.88 -1.13 6.38
N ILE A 106 -7.03 -1.03 5.72
CA ILE A 106 -7.41 0.10 4.86
C ILE A 106 -8.85 0.45 5.16
N SER A 107 -9.09 1.69 5.57
CA SER A 107 -10.44 2.24 5.74
C SER A 107 -11.14 2.37 4.38
N ALA A 108 -12.42 1.98 4.33
CA ALA A 108 -13.31 2.19 3.18
C ALA A 108 -13.69 3.66 2.99
#